data_AF-A0A7K3NIF1-F1
#
_entry.id   AF-A0A7K3NIF1-F1
#
_cell.length_a   1.000
_cell.length_b   1.000
_cell.length_c   1.000
_cell.angle_alpha   90.00
_cell.angle_beta   90.00
_cell.angle_gamma   90.00
#
_symmetry.space_group_name_H-M   'P 1'
#
loop_
_entity.id
_entity.type
_entity.pdbx_description
1 polymer ?
#
loop_
_entity_poly.entity_id
_entity_poly.type
_entity_poly.pdbx_seq_one_letter_code
_entity_poly.pdbx_strand_id
1 'polypeptide(L)'
;MKKVLAALALTASLCFSQNLFAQQQSTPNIKECTNYFMHYFNEAVVQGIQIQELLKSKSIDGKDVIFYTDLSNRLEKTLGLALNLRDLYYLYGKTTYCFTKDERNYLLDRIVNISEMLKQIMSNEFEINLSGDEKDIRARESENITKFRDRVERLRAFLDTSLYIFK
;
A
#
# COMPACT_ATOMS: atom_id res chain seq x y z
N MET A 1 -0.21 3.11 34.57
CA MET A 1 0.64 3.98 33.72
C MET A 1 1.85 3.29 33.05
N LYS A 2 2.11 1.97 33.22
CA LYS A 2 3.22 1.28 32.52
C LYS A 2 2.85 0.60 31.20
N LYS A 3 1.56 0.35 30.93
CA LYS A 3 1.09 -0.33 29.70
C LYS A 3 0.85 0.62 28.51
N VAL A 4 0.66 1.91 28.76
CA VAL A 4 0.44 2.92 27.71
C VAL A 4 1.76 3.33 27.04
N LEU A 5 2.87 3.33 27.80
CA LEU A 5 4.21 3.63 27.29
C LEU A 5 4.75 2.55 26.33
N ALA A 6 4.36 1.29 26.50
CA ALA A 6 4.78 0.20 25.60
C ALA A 6 4.09 0.28 24.22
N ALA A 7 2.82 0.70 24.17
CA ALA A 7 2.09 0.90 22.92
C ALA A 7 2.62 2.12 22.12
N LEU A 8 3.06 3.17 22.83
CA LEU A 8 3.73 4.33 22.23
C LEU A 8 5.15 4.02 21.71
N ALA A 9 5.88 3.10 22.35
CA ALA A 9 7.19 2.67 21.88
C ALA A 9 7.11 1.82 20.59
N LEU A 10 6.12 0.93 20.50
CA LEU A 10 5.89 0.09 19.29
C LEU A 10 5.41 0.92 18.09
N THR A 11 4.68 2.01 18.33
CA THR A 11 4.25 2.94 17.26
C THR A 11 5.38 3.90 16.86
N ALA A 12 6.18 4.40 17.80
CA ALA A 12 7.35 5.22 17.49
C ALA A 12 8.44 4.44 16.72
N SER A 13 8.56 3.13 16.94
CA SER A 13 9.54 2.27 16.24
C SER A 13 9.20 2.02 14.75
N LEU A 14 7.94 2.24 14.35
CA LEU A 14 7.50 2.07 12.96
C LEU A 14 7.50 3.39 12.17
N CYS A 15 7.75 4.53 12.83
CA CYS A 15 7.72 5.85 12.18
C CYS A 15 9.08 6.33 11.66
N PHE A 16 10.19 5.63 11.94
CA PHE A 16 11.54 6.09 11.56
C PHE A 16 12.10 5.51 10.25
N SER A 17 11.35 4.73 9.48
CA SER A 17 11.81 4.23 8.16
C SER A 17 11.50 5.17 6.98
N GLN A 18 10.89 6.34 7.22
CA GLN A 18 10.20 7.08 6.16
C GLN A 18 11.06 7.87 5.16
N ASN A 19 12.40 7.91 5.19
CA ASN A 19 13.14 8.79 4.26
C ASN A 19 14.50 8.29 3.73
N LEU A 20 14.75 6.98 3.62
CA LEU A 20 16.04 6.47 3.12
C LEU A 20 16.04 5.86 1.71
N PHE A 21 14.91 5.85 1.00
CA PHE A 21 14.82 5.23 -0.34
C PHE A 21 14.95 6.23 -1.51
N ALA A 22 15.01 7.54 -1.25
CA ALA A 22 14.92 8.57 -2.30
C ALA A 22 16.26 9.08 -2.86
N GLN A 23 17.41 8.55 -2.43
CA GLN A 23 18.72 9.00 -2.93
C GLN A 23 19.55 7.83 -3.44
N GLN A 24 19.64 7.75 -4.78
CA GLN A 24 20.60 6.96 -5.52
C GLN A 24 20.50 5.43 -5.29
N GLN A 25 19.30 4.87 -5.46
CA GLN A 25 19.14 3.42 -5.38
C GLN A 25 19.63 2.77 -6.67
N SER A 26 20.75 2.07 -6.57
CA SER A 26 21.03 0.90 -7.41
C SER A 26 19.78 0.05 -7.55
N THR A 27 19.55 -0.55 -8.73
CA THR A 27 18.45 -1.50 -8.95
C THR A 27 18.34 -2.47 -7.78
N PRO A 28 17.19 -2.53 -7.08
CA PRO A 28 17.06 -3.38 -5.89
C PRO A 28 17.19 -4.84 -6.29
N ASN A 29 17.73 -5.68 -5.41
CA ASN A 29 17.74 -7.13 -5.61
C ASN A 29 16.38 -7.76 -5.20
N ILE A 30 16.18 -9.04 -5.52
CA ILE A 30 14.92 -9.74 -5.21
C ILE A 30 14.58 -9.72 -3.71
N LYS A 31 15.57 -9.86 -2.82
CA LYS A 31 15.34 -9.84 -1.38
C LYS A 31 14.82 -8.47 -0.95
N GLU A 32 15.42 -7.40 -1.42
CA GLU A 32 14.97 -6.02 -1.16
C GLU A 32 13.55 -5.79 -1.68
N CYS A 33 13.23 -6.28 -2.87
CA CYS A 33 11.87 -6.19 -3.42
C CYS A 33 10.84 -6.92 -2.56
N THR A 34 11.11 -8.18 -2.20
CA THR A 34 10.20 -8.95 -1.35
C THR A 34 9.99 -8.31 0.03
N ASN A 35 11.05 -7.73 0.61
CA ASN A 35 10.95 -6.99 1.87
C ASN A 35 10.14 -5.71 1.71
N TYR A 36 10.32 -4.97 0.61
CA TYR A 36 9.56 -3.76 0.32
C TYR A 36 8.06 -4.05 0.22
N PHE A 37 7.68 -5.11 -0.50
CA PHE A 37 6.27 -5.49 -0.61
C PHE A 37 5.66 -5.90 0.74
N MET A 38 6.43 -6.57 1.60
CA MET A 38 5.98 -6.86 2.97
C MET A 38 5.87 -5.60 3.82
N HIS A 39 6.75 -4.62 3.66
CA HIS A 39 6.64 -3.33 4.34
C HIS A 39 5.39 -2.56 3.91
N TYR A 40 5.14 -2.48 2.60
CA TYR A 40 3.90 -1.93 2.05
C TYR A 40 2.68 -2.63 2.64
N PHE A 41 2.69 -3.97 2.66
CA PHE A 41 1.61 -4.78 3.20
C PHE A 41 1.33 -4.43 4.66
N ASN A 42 2.37 -4.36 5.50
CA ASN A 42 2.24 -4.02 6.92
C ASN A 42 1.66 -2.62 7.12
N GLU A 43 2.16 -1.61 6.40
CA GLU A 43 1.60 -0.25 6.47
C GLU A 43 0.11 -0.21 6.08
N ALA A 44 -0.26 -0.93 5.02
CA ALA A 44 -1.62 -0.96 4.52
C ALA A 44 -2.59 -1.73 5.44
N VAL A 45 -2.14 -2.82 6.07
CA VAL A 45 -2.91 -3.53 7.09
C VAL A 45 -3.15 -2.65 8.32
N VAL A 46 -2.15 -1.87 8.77
CA VAL A 46 -2.34 -0.95 9.91
C VAL A 46 -3.46 0.06 9.63
N GLN A 47 -3.47 0.68 8.44
CA GLN A 47 -4.56 1.57 8.06
C GLN A 47 -5.90 0.83 7.96
N GLY A 48 -5.91 -0.38 7.41
CA GLY A 48 -7.12 -1.21 7.32
C GLY A 48 -7.71 -1.54 8.70
N ILE A 49 -6.88 -1.89 9.68
CA ILE A 49 -7.31 -2.15 11.07
C ILE A 49 -7.91 -0.89 11.69
N GLN A 50 -7.27 0.28 11.53
CA GLN A 50 -7.79 1.56 12.03
C GLN A 50 -9.18 1.87 11.45
N ILE A 51 -9.38 1.62 10.16
CA ILE A 51 -10.68 1.81 9.49
C ILE A 51 -11.72 0.82 10.05
N GLN A 52 -11.35 -0.45 10.23
CA GLN A 52 -12.26 -1.45 10.80
C GLN A 52 -12.66 -1.15 12.25
N GLU A 53 -11.73 -0.67 13.07
CA GLU A 53 -12.02 -0.23 14.44
C GLU A 53 -12.97 0.95 14.45
N LEU A 54 -12.75 1.91 13.55
CA LEU A 54 -13.61 3.06 13.36
C LEU A 54 -15.02 2.60 12.93
N LEU A 55 -15.15 1.76 11.89
CA LEU A 55 -16.45 1.22 11.44
C LEU A 55 -17.22 0.42 12.51
N LYS A 56 -16.53 -0.19 13.47
CA LYS A 56 -17.17 -0.89 14.62
C LYS A 56 -17.62 0.06 15.72
N SER A 57 -17.10 1.30 15.75
CA SER A 57 -17.52 2.30 16.72
C SER A 57 -18.94 2.79 16.41
N LYS A 58 -19.77 2.93 17.44
CA LYS A 58 -21.17 3.41 17.29
C LYS A 58 -21.27 4.92 17.00
N SER A 59 -20.15 5.59 16.72
CA SER A 59 -20.02 7.05 16.62
C SER A 59 -19.91 7.57 15.19
N ILE A 60 -20.20 6.74 14.19
CA ILE A 60 -20.06 7.10 12.77
C ILE A 60 -21.43 7.33 12.13
N ASP A 61 -21.54 8.43 11.39
CA ASP A 61 -22.70 8.73 10.55
C ASP A 61 -22.76 7.77 9.34
N GLY A 62 -23.96 7.40 8.88
CA GLY A 62 -24.15 6.42 7.81
C GLY A 62 -23.45 6.77 6.49
N LYS A 63 -23.18 8.06 6.25
CA LYS A 63 -22.44 8.56 5.09
C LYS A 63 -20.92 8.33 5.19
N ASP A 64 -20.34 8.58 6.36
CA ASP A 64 -18.94 8.26 6.66
C ASP A 64 -18.69 6.73 6.51
N VAL A 65 -19.69 5.89 6.85
CA VAL A 65 -19.60 4.42 6.64
C VAL A 65 -19.32 4.09 5.18
N ILE A 66 -19.96 4.78 4.24
CA ILE A 66 -19.78 4.54 2.78
C ILE A 66 -18.34 4.86 2.39
N PHE A 67 -17.84 6.03 2.79
CA PHE A 67 -16.46 6.44 2.53
C PHE A 67 -15.45 5.42 3.08
N TYR A 68 -15.56 5.07 4.36
CA TYR A 68 -14.64 4.15 5.01
C TYR A 68 -14.73 2.72 4.46
N THR A 69 -15.90 2.29 4.01
CA THR A 69 -16.08 1.00 3.33
C THR A 69 -15.39 1.01 1.97
N ASP A 70 -15.55 2.07 1.16
CA ASP A 70 -14.86 2.19 -0.13
C ASP A 70 -13.33 2.23 0.06
N LEU A 71 -12.84 3.04 1.01
CA LEU A 71 -11.42 3.09 1.34
C LEU A 71 -10.87 1.72 1.78
N SER A 72 -11.60 0.99 2.62
CA SER A 72 -11.25 -0.37 3.02
C SER A 72 -11.16 -1.32 1.82
N ASN A 73 -12.15 -1.28 0.92
CA ASN A 73 -12.17 -2.12 -0.28
C ASN A 73 -10.99 -1.82 -1.22
N ARG A 74 -10.62 -0.54 -1.37
CA ARG A 74 -9.47 -0.14 -2.18
C ARG A 74 -8.15 -0.57 -1.55
N LEU A 75 -8.01 -0.43 -0.23
CA LEU A 75 -6.86 -0.94 0.50
C LEU A 75 -6.71 -2.45 0.30
N GLU A 76 -7.78 -3.22 0.46
CA GLU A 76 -7.77 -4.68 0.25
C GLU A 76 -7.33 -5.06 -1.17
N LYS A 77 -7.83 -4.36 -2.19
CA LYS A 77 -7.38 -4.57 -3.58
C LYS A 77 -5.87 -4.34 -3.73
N THR A 78 -5.35 -3.24 -3.18
CA THR A 78 -3.91 -2.96 -3.26
C THR A 78 -3.05 -3.94 -2.46
N LEU A 79 -3.56 -4.46 -1.33
CA LEU A 79 -2.90 -5.51 -0.56
C LEU A 79 -2.78 -6.81 -1.36
N GLY A 80 -3.86 -7.22 -2.04
CA GLY A 80 -3.83 -8.38 -2.92
C GLY A 80 -2.82 -8.24 -4.07
N LEU A 81 -2.73 -7.05 -4.67
CA LEU A 81 -1.74 -6.74 -5.70
C LEU A 81 -0.30 -6.78 -5.16
N ALA A 82 -0.06 -6.24 -3.96
CA ALA A 82 1.26 -6.28 -3.33
C ALA A 82 1.73 -7.71 -3.00
N LEU A 83 0.82 -8.58 -2.55
CA LEU A 83 1.13 -10.00 -2.35
C LEU A 83 1.44 -10.70 -3.68
N ASN A 84 0.69 -10.39 -4.74
CA ASN A 84 0.96 -10.93 -6.07
C ASN A 84 2.38 -10.54 -6.54
N LEU A 85 2.74 -9.26 -6.39
CA LEU A 85 4.09 -8.76 -6.70
C LEU A 85 5.17 -9.49 -5.91
N ARG A 86 4.98 -9.68 -4.59
CA ARG A 86 5.90 -10.47 -3.77
C ARG A 86 6.12 -11.86 -4.34
N ASP A 87 5.05 -12.56 -4.69
CA ASP A 87 5.13 -13.93 -5.18
C ASP A 87 5.81 -13.99 -6.56
N LEU A 88 5.54 -13.02 -7.46
CA LEU A 88 6.23 -12.90 -8.75
C LEU A 88 7.74 -12.75 -8.58
N TYR A 89 8.17 -11.81 -7.73
CA TYR A 89 9.58 -11.54 -7.49
C TYR A 89 10.26 -12.71 -6.77
N TYR A 90 9.59 -13.29 -5.79
CA TYR A 90 10.10 -14.46 -5.07
C TYR A 90 10.29 -15.66 -6.00
N LEU A 91 9.29 -15.98 -6.84
CA LEU A 91 9.38 -17.06 -7.81
C LEU A 91 10.52 -16.81 -8.79
N TYR A 92 10.58 -15.62 -9.40
CA TYR A 92 11.65 -15.27 -10.33
C TYR A 92 13.03 -15.43 -9.69
N GLY A 93 13.24 -14.96 -8.46
CA GLY A 93 14.53 -15.10 -7.78
C GLY A 93 14.91 -16.53 -7.39
N LYS A 94 13.94 -17.45 -7.27
CA LYS A 94 14.21 -18.87 -6.99
C LYS A 94 14.45 -19.71 -8.24
N THR A 95 13.86 -19.32 -9.36
CA THR A 95 13.89 -20.11 -10.60
C THR A 95 14.44 -19.32 -11.79
N THR A 96 15.26 -18.29 -11.56
CA THR A 96 15.74 -17.35 -12.60
C THR A 96 16.35 -18.07 -13.82
N TYR A 97 17.12 -19.14 -13.58
CA TYR A 97 17.79 -19.93 -14.62
C TYR A 97 16.84 -20.80 -15.45
N CYS A 98 15.59 -20.95 -15.03
CA CYS A 98 14.56 -21.72 -15.73
C CYS A 98 13.73 -20.89 -16.71
N PHE A 99 13.80 -19.55 -16.64
CA PHE A 99 12.95 -18.69 -17.46
C PHE A 99 13.50 -18.51 -18.87
N THR A 100 12.69 -18.91 -19.85
CA THR A 100 12.86 -18.50 -21.24
C THR A 100 12.60 -16.99 -21.41
N LYS A 101 13.01 -16.44 -22.56
CA LYS A 101 12.76 -15.03 -22.88
C LYS A 101 11.27 -14.68 -22.82
N ASP A 102 10.41 -15.54 -23.34
CA ASP A 102 8.97 -15.30 -23.43
C ASP A 102 8.31 -15.33 -22.04
N GLU A 103 8.74 -16.22 -21.15
CA GLU A 103 8.24 -16.26 -19.78
C GLU A 103 8.70 -15.04 -18.96
N ARG A 104 9.90 -14.51 -19.22
CA ARG A 104 10.33 -13.22 -18.62
C ARG A 104 9.49 -12.06 -19.11
N ASN A 105 9.19 -12.01 -20.40
CA ASN A 105 8.30 -10.99 -20.98
C ASN A 105 6.90 -11.08 -20.35
N TYR A 106 6.37 -12.29 -20.18
CA TYR A 106 5.09 -12.49 -19.50
C TYR A 106 5.10 -11.95 -18.05
N LEU A 107 6.19 -12.16 -17.30
CA LEU A 107 6.33 -11.59 -15.96
C LEU A 107 6.37 -10.06 -15.98
N LEU A 108 7.12 -9.47 -16.92
CA LEU A 108 7.17 -8.01 -17.11
C LEU A 108 5.77 -7.47 -17.40
N ASP A 109 5.03 -8.07 -18.34
CA ASP A 109 3.67 -7.66 -18.69
C ASP A 109 2.73 -7.75 -17.47
N ARG A 110 2.85 -8.81 -16.66
CA ARG A 110 2.07 -8.93 -15.42
C ARG A 110 2.39 -7.83 -14.42
N ILE A 111 3.66 -7.47 -14.23
CA ILE A 111 4.06 -6.40 -13.31
C ILE A 111 3.55 -5.04 -13.81
N VAL A 112 3.65 -4.78 -15.12
CA VAL A 112 3.13 -3.56 -15.74
C VAL A 112 1.60 -3.47 -15.56
N ASN A 113 0.88 -4.56 -15.81
CA ASN A 113 -0.56 -4.62 -15.59
C ASN A 113 -0.95 -4.34 -14.13
N ILE A 114 -0.18 -4.87 -13.17
CA ILE A 114 -0.39 -4.56 -11.75
C ILE A 114 -0.17 -3.06 -11.47
N SER A 115 0.89 -2.45 -12.03
CA SER A 115 1.16 -1.01 -11.89
C SER A 115 0.01 -0.14 -12.43
N GLU A 116 -0.58 -0.53 -13.57
CA GLU A 116 -1.76 0.15 -14.13
C GLU A 116 -3.02 -0.06 -13.28
N MET A 117 -3.25 -1.26 -12.74
CA MET A 117 -4.36 -1.50 -11.80
C MET A 117 -4.22 -0.63 -10.54
N LEU A 118 -3.01 -0.49 -9.99
CA LEU A 118 -2.74 0.39 -8.84
C LEU A 118 -3.09 1.85 -9.17
N LYS A 119 -2.72 2.31 -10.36
CA LYS A 119 -3.06 3.65 -10.86
C LYS A 119 -4.58 3.86 -10.94
N GLN A 120 -5.31 2.88 -11.48
CA GLN A 120 -6.76 2.95 -11.61
C GLN A 120 -7.48 3.01 -10.25
N ILE A 121 -7.03 2.20 -9.28
CA ILE A 121 -7.59 2.22 -7.92
C ILE A 121 -7.40 3.62 -7.28
N MET A 122 -6.27 4.27 -7.55
CA MET A 122 -5.93 5.59 -7.04
C MET A 122 -6.70 6.73 -7.73
N SER A 123 -6.95 6.61 -9.05
CA SER A 123 -7.56 7.66 -9.87
C SER A 123 -9.06 7.81 -9.66
N ASN A 124 -9.74 6.76 -9.21
CA ASN A 124 -11.17 6.83 -8.94
C ASN A 124 -11.44 7.83 -7.80
N GLU A 125 -12.41 8.72 -7.98
CA GLU A 125 -12.79 9.69 -6.95
C GLU A 125 -13.38 8.97 -5.73
N PHE A 126 -13.17 9.55 -4.55
CA PHE A 126 -13.83 9.11 -3.32
C PHE A 126 -15.10 9.93 -3.13
N GLU A 127 -16.21 9.28 -2.80
CA GLU A 127 -17.43 9.99 -2.39
C GLU A 127 -17.25 10.49 -0.95
N ILE A 128 -17.06 11.80 -0.80
CA ILE A 128 -17.05 12.49 0.49
C ILE A 128 -18.43 13.11 0.70
N ASN A 129 -19.27 12.46 1.50
CA ASN A 129 -20.62 12.92 1.78
C ASN A 129 -20.64 13.76 3.06
N LEU A 130 -20.83 15.07 2.92
CA LEU A 130 -20.82 15.99 4.05
C LEU A 130 -22.18 15.95 4.80
N SER A 131 -22.17 15.55 6.07
CA SER A 131 -23.19 15.93 7.07
C SER A 131 -22.56 16.06 8.46
N GLY A 132 -22.75 17.22 9.12
CA GLY A 132 -22.18 17.53 10.44
C GLY A 132 -20.98 18.49 10.37
N ASP A 133 -20.30 18.74 11.51
CA ASP A 133 -19.18 19.69 11.66
C ASP A 133 -18.12 19.52 10.54
N GLU A 134 -18.29 20.33 9.48
CA GLU A 134 -17.77 20.04 8.14
C GLU A 134 -16.24 20.12 8.02
N LYS A 135 -15.55 20.73 8.99
CA LYS A 135 -14.11 20.96 8.92
C LYS A 135 -13.29 19.76 9.41
N ASP A 136 -13.66 19.17 10.54
CA ASP A 136 -12.86 18.13 11.17
C ASP A 136 -13.03 16.77 10.47
N ILE A 137 -14.26 16.45 10.04
CA ILE A 137 -14.54 15.22 9.26
C ILE A 137 -13.81 15.28 7.92
N ARG A 138 -13.90 16.42 7.21
CA ARG A 138 -13.22 16.62 5.92
C ARG A 138 -11.71 16.54 6.02
N ALA A 139 -11.13 17.08 7.11
CA ALA A 139 -9.69 16.98 7.36
C ALA A 139 -9.25 15.53 7.54
N ARG A 140 -9.98 14.76 8.36
CA ARG A 140 -9.68 13.34 8.65
C ARG A 140 -9.81 12.45 7.42
N GLU A 141 -10.87 12.61 6.62
CA GLU A 141 -11.08 11.84 5.39
C GLU A 141 -10.04 12.19 4.32
N SER A 142 -9.76 13.48 4.14
CA SER A 142 -8.72 13.94 3.20
C SER A 142 -7.34 13.41 3.58
N GLU A 143 -7.01 13.37 4.88
CA GLU A 143 -5.75 12.78 5.36
C GLU A 143 -5.68 11.28 5.03
N ASN A 144 -6.77 10.55 5.22
CA ASN A 144 -6.83 9.12 4.90
C ASN A 144 -6.69 8.84 3.40
N ILE A 145 -7.33 9.65 2.56
CA ILE A 145 -7.17 9.59 1.10
C ILE A 145 -5.73 9.88 0.71
N THR A 146 -5.13 10.92 1.28
CA THR A 146 -3.74 11.32 0.97
C THR A 146 -2.76 10.21 1.37
N LYS A 147 -2.87 9.69 2.60
CA LYS A 147 -2.07 8.55 3.08
C LYS A 147 -2.19 7.32 2.19
N PHE A 148 -3.40 7.03 1.70
CA PHE A 148 -3.64 5.93 0.77
C PHE A 148 -2.94 6.18 -0.57
N ARG A 149 -3.17 7.35 -1.19
CA ARG A 149 -2.59 7.72 -2.49
C ARG A 149 -1.07 7.73 -2.45
N ASP A 150 -0.48 8.37 -1.45
CA ASP A 150 0.98 8.45 -1.28
C ASP A 150 1.61 7.06 -1.14
N ARG A 151 0.94 6.14 -0.43
CA ARG A 151 1.43 4.77 -0.27
C ARG A 151 1.39 4.01 -1.60
N VAL A 152 0.28 4.11 -2.34
CA VAL A 152 0.15 3.48 -3.66
C VAL A 152 1.17 4.05 -4.65
N GLU A 153 1.39 5.36 -4.64
CA GLU A 153 2.35 6.00 -5.54
C GLU A 153 3.80 5.59 -5.22
N ARG A 154 4.16 5.50 -3.93
CA ARG A 154 5.45 4.93 -3.52
C ARG A 154 5.62 3.49 -3.99
N LEU A 155 4.56 2.67 -3.96
CA LEU A 155 4.63 1.30 -4.49
C LEU A 155 4.89 1.31 -5.99
N ARG A 156 4.17 2.14 -6.75
CA ARG A 156 4.35 2.24 -8.21
C ARG A 156 5.74 2.73 -8.59
N ALA A 157 6.25 3.77 -7.95
CA ALA A 157 7.60 4.26 -8.18
C ALA A 157 8.68 3.21 -7.87
N PHE A 158 8.47 2.40 -6.83
CA PHE A 158 9.36 1.27 -6.51
C PHE A 158 9.33 0.21 -7.62
N LEU A 159 8.15 -0.13 -8.15
CA LEU A 159 8.02 -1.09 -9.26
C LEU A 159 8.81 -0.64 -10.49
N ASP A 160 8.72 0.65 -10.86
CA ASP A 160 9.45 1.19 -12.01
C ASP A 160 10.97 1.03 -11.84
N THR A 161 11.45 1.15 -10.61
CA THR A 161 12.88 0.97 -10.26
C THR A 161 13.28 -0.51 -10.22
N SER A 162 12.40 -1.40 -9.77
CA SER A 162 12.70 -2.83 -9.64
C SER A 162 12.48 -3.65 -10.91
N LEU A 163 11.76 -3.12 -11.90
CA LEU A 163 11.54 -3.78 -13.21
C LEU A 163 12.83 -4.14 -13.95
N TYR A 164 13.94 -3.42 -13.68
CA TYR A 164 15.24 -3.71 -14.28
C TYR A 164 15.80 -5.10 -13.93
N ILE A 165 15.30 -5.75 -12.87
CA ILE A 165 15.70 -7.11 -12.49
C ILE A 165 15.31 -8.14 -13.57
N PHE A 166 14.27 -7.87 -14.35
CA PHE A 166 13.72 -8.79 -15.33
C PHE A 166 14.21 -8.54 -16.76
N LYS A 167 15.01 -7.48 -16.97
CA LYS A 167 15.63 -7.14 -18.26
C LYS A 167 16.90 -7.97 -18.45
#